data_AF-A0A3A4SMG0-F1
#
_entry.id   AF-A0A3A4SMG0-F1
#
_cell.length_a   1.000
_cell.length_b   1.000
_cell.length_c   1.000
_cell.angle_alpha   90.00
_cell.angle_beta   90.00
_cell.angle_gamma   90.00
#
_symmetry.space_group_name_H-M   'P 1'
#
loop_
_entity.id
_entity.type
_entity.pdbx_description
1 polymer ?
#
loop_
_entity_poly.entity_id
_entity_poly.type
_entity_poly.pdbx_seq_one_letter_code
_entity_poly.pdbx_strand_id
1 'polypeptide(L)'
;MKRHNLKYLLILLIVSVTMTGSAISFAESPRELVEKGNAAYKAGNYDDALSAYDQAAKERPSDAYIDFNKGAAFFRKGDLDKAKDAWEKSALGSTDIPLEAESLYNLGTLEFSKATQAQAADPKAALEAGNRSVRYYHEAKDLLSKSPKDRSNPLIQDASENIELVRRTMKSIQEAMARQQEMAQNQKQAAEELKELIDKQSDLNDRAQSQPDASQTPEKKSPEAEQPEANKQAQDALQDMAKEQEQLREQTRKTSEKLSGAEPGKPATPPSSGQVPDPAQAAKDHLDQAQARQKEAEDKLKAGQTPEASENQEAALEEMKNALDLLQYKDSQNKDSQGKDSQNKDVQKQQGDPTDQTKQGQAEQQQEAGTQPQDQQNQAGQADLQDQDNQPESGSPIALMPDDAERILGEEKENKKIRRQVGPGWYQDVDKDW
;
A
#
# COMPACT_ATOMS: atom_id res chain seq x y z
N MET A 1 -42.82 -9.53 84.53
CA MET A 1 -41.77 -9.60 83.48
C MET A 1 -40.87 -8.39 83.60
N LYS A 2 -39.55 -8.60 83.64
CA LYS A 2 -38.55 -7.69 84.24
C LYS A 2 -38.24 -6.48 83.34
N ARG A 3 -38.21 -5.28 83.95
CA ARG A 3 -37.79 -3.97 83.36
C ARG A 3 -36.42 -3.98 82.64
N HIS A 4 -35.63 -5.03 82.82
CA HIS A 4 -34.34 -5.21 82.14
C HIS A 4 -34.51 -5.63 80.67
N ASN A 5 -35.56 -6.37 80.30
CA ASN A 5 -35.75 -6.85 78.93
C ASN A 5 -36.21 -5.75 77.97
N LEU A 6 -36.85 -4.69 78.48
CA LEU A 6 -37.31 -3.56 77.67
C LEU A 6 -36.15 -2.64 77.24
N LYS A 7 -35.08 -2.53 78.04
CA LYS A 7 -33.89 -1.75 77.71
C LYS A 7 -33.06 -2.41 76.60
N TYR A 8 -32.91 -3.74 76.64
CA TYR A 8 -32.22 -4.48 75.57
C TYR A 8 -33.03 -4.51 74.28
N LEU A 9 -34.36 -4.56 74.36
CA LEU A 9 -35.22 -4.49 73.17
C LEU A 9 -35.19 -3.11 72.51
N LEU A 10 -35.08 -2.03 73.30
CA LEU A 10 -34.92 -0.66 72.78
C LEU A 10 -33.53 -0.44 72.17
N ILE A 11 -32.47 -1.01 72.77
CA ILE A 11 -31.10 -0.93 72.25
C ILE A 11 -30.95 -1.78 70.97
N LEU A 12 -31.59 -2.95 70.89
CA LEU A 12 -31.63 -3.77 69.66
C LEU A 12 -32.42 -3.10 68.52
N LEU A 13 -33.45 -2.33 68.84
CA LEU A 13 -34.25 -1.58 67.86
C LEU A 13 -33.54 -0.31 67.36
N ILE A 14 -32.67 0.30 68.18
CA ILE A 14 -31.83 1.43 67.76
C ILE A 14 -30.62 0.95 66.93
N VAL A 15 -30.10 -0.25 67.17
CA VAL A 15 -29.01 -0.84 66.36
C VAL A 15 -29.52 -1.44 65.04
N SER A 16 -30.80 -1.81 64.92
CA SER A 16 -31.34 -2.31 63.65
C SER A 16 -31.70 -1.21 62.63
N VAL A 17 -31.72 0.06 63.04
CA VAL A 17 -32.08 1.20 62.16
C VAL A 17 -30.85 1.85 61.49
N THR A 18 -29.62 1.45 61.85
CA THR A 18 -28.39 2.05 61.30
C THR A 18 -27.72 1.23 60.19
N MET A 19 -28.33 0.11 59.76
CA MET A 19 -27.74 -0.81 58.77
C MET A 19 -28.47 -0.83 57.41
N THR A 20 -29.08 0.29 57.02
CA THR A 20 -29.42 0.58 55.62
C THR A 20 -28.64 1.81 55.17
N GLY A 21 -27.32 1.74 55.29
CA GLY A 21 -26.44 2.57 54.47
C GLY A 21 -26.57 2.08 53.04
N SER A 22 -27.61 2.51 52.34
CA SER A 22 -27.59 2.48 50.88
C SER A 22 -26.37 3.30 50.51
N ALA A 23 -25.30 2.65 50.01
CA ALA A 23 -24.24 3.36 49.35
C ALA A 23 -24.95 4.16 48.25
N ILE A 24 -25.03 5.47 48.44
CA ILE A 24 -25.47 6.38 47.39
C ILE A 24 -24.35 6.30 46.37
N SER A 25 -24.46 5.36 45.42
CA SER A 25 -23.68 5.39 44.21
C SER A 25 -24.12 6.64 43.47
N PHE A 26 -23.41 7.74 43.67
CA PHE A 26 -23.52 8.87 42.76
C PHE A 26 -23.10 8.33 41.40
N ALA A 27 -24.05 8.26 40.46
CA ALA A 27 -23.71 7.96 39.08
C ALA A 27 -22.69 9.03 38.63
N GLU A 28 -21.53 8.60 38.14
CA GLU A 28 -20.53 9.50 37.58
C GLU A 28 -21.24 10.34 36.49
N SER A 29 -21.07 11.66 36.54
CA SER A 29 -21.67 12.53 35.54
C SER A 29 -21.07 12.24 34.14
N PRO A 30 -21.78 12.55 33.04
CA PRO A 30 -21.24 12.34 31.69
C PRO A 30 -19.90 13.07 31.48
N ARG A 31 -19.73 14.23 32.12
CA ARG A 31 -18.48 14.98 32.11
C ARG A 31 -17.36 14.23 32.81
N GLU A 32 -17.58 13.72 34.03
CA GLU A 32 -16.58 12.94 34.76
C GLU A 32 -16.19 11.66 34.02
N LEU A 33 -17.14 11.01 33.36
CA LEU A 33 -16.89 9.85 32.49
C LEU A 33 -16.01 10.21 31.28
N VAL A 34 -16.25 11.37 30.64
CA VAL A 34 -15.38 11.88 29.58
C VAL A 34 -13.98 12.19 30.11
N GLU A 35 -13.83 12.87 31.26
CA GLU A 35 -12.52 13.13 31.86
C GLU A 35 -11.74 11.86 32.18
N LYS A 36 -12.42 10.85 32.71
CA LYS A 36 -11.86 9.54 33.00
C LYS A 36 -11.39 8.85 31.72
N GLY A 37 -12.21 8.90 30.67
CA GLY A 37 -11.83 8.37 29.36
C GLY A 37 -10.62 9.10 28.78
N ASN A 38 -10.58 10.42 28.90
CA ASN A 38 -9.47 11.26 28.47
C ASN A 38 -8.17 10.93 29.21
N ALA A 39 -8.23 10.75 30.52
CA ALA A 39 -7.09 10.34 31.33
C ALA A 39 -6.57 8.96 30.92
N ALA A 40 -7.47 8.00 30.69
CA ALA A 40 -7.11 6.66 30.20
C ALA A 40 -6.49 6.71 28.79
N TYR A 41 -7.03 7.54 27.89
CA TYR A 41 -6.49 7.74 26.55
C TYR A 41 -5.06 8.30 26.60
N LYS A 42 -4.81 9.33 27.42
CA LYS A 42 -3.48 9.92 27.64
C LYS A 42 -2.50 8.90 28.22
N ALA A 43 -2.98 7.97 29.06
CA ALA A 43 -2.18 6.87 29.60
C ALA A 43 -1.90 5.74 28.59
N GLY A 44 -2.48 5.78 27.39
CA GLY A 44 -2.39 4.70 26.40
C GLY A 44 -3.35 3.52 26.66
N ASN A 45 -4.19 3.61 27.69
CA ASN A 45 -5.17 2.59 28.05
C ASN A 45 -6.45 2.80 27.23
N TYR A 46 -6.36 2.52 25.93
CA TYR A 46 -7.45 2.84 24.99
C TYR A 46 -8.73 2.04 25.22
N ASP A 47 -8.64 0.82 25.75
CA ASP A 47 -9.83 0.03 26.14
C ASP A 47 -10.60 0.66 27.31
N ASP A 48 -9.88 1.11 28.34
CA ASP A 48 -10.49 1.82 29.47
C ASP A 48 -11.06 3.16 29.04
N ALA A 49 -10.38 3.85 28.12
CA ALA A 49 -10.88 5.10 27.53
C ALA A 49 -12.22 4.88 26.82
N LEU A 50 -12.30 3.88 25.93
CA LEU A 50 -13.52 3.52 25.22
C LEU A 50 -14.64 3.11 26.19
N SER A 51 -14.33 2.35 27.24
CA SER A 51 -15.31 1.96 28.25
C SER A 51 -15.92 3.16 28.98
N ALA A 52 -15.10 4.15 29.34
CA ALA A 52 -15.57 5.38 29.96
C ALA A 52 -16.39 6.25 28.99
N TYR A 53 -15.95 6.38 27.74
CA TYR A 53 -16.70 7.09 26.70
C TYR A 53 -18.03 6.41 26.35
N ASP A 54 -18.09 5.07 26.33
CA ASP A 54 -19.33 4.31 26.11
C ASP A 54 -20.33 4.52 27.25
N GLN A 55 -19.85 4.66 28.49
CA GLN A 55 -20.70 5.03 29.62
C GLN A 55 -21.20 6.46 29.48
N ALA A 56 -20.34 7.42 29.10
CA ALA A 56 -20.76 8.80 28.86
C ALA A 56 -21.81 8.89 27.73
N ALA A 57 -21.64 8.10 26.65
CA ALA A 57 -22.55 8.06 25.51
C ALA A 57 -23.94 7.51 25.85
N LYS A 58 -24.08 6.70 26.90
CA LYS A 58 -25.41 6.22 27.37
C LYS A 58 -26.23 7.36 27.97
N GLU A 59 -25.58 8.26 28.68
CA GLU A 59 -26.20 9.40 29.33
C GLU A 59 -26.39 10.59 28.37
N ARG A 60 -25.48 10.75 27.40
CA ARG A 60 -25.54 11.75 26.34
C ARG A 60 -25.45 11.08 24.97
N PRO A 61 -26.56 10.51 24.47
CA PRO A 61 -26.57 9.92 23.14
C PRO A 61 -26.31 11.01 22.08
N SER A 62 -25.51 10.68 21.07
CA SER A 62 -25.18 11.55 19.94
C SER A 62 -24.38 12.82 20.29
N ASP A 63 -23.64 12.81 21.41
CA ASP A 63 -22.69 13.89 21.73
C ASP A 63 -21.44 13.77 20.84
N ALA A 64 -21.25 14.74 19.94
CA ALA A 64 -20.17 14.74 18.96
C ALA A 64 -18.77 14.69 19.61
N TYR A 65 -18.57 15.31 20.78
CA TYR A 65 -17.26 15.26 21.46
C TYR A 65 -16.94 13.86 21.97
N ILE A 66 -17.95 13.11 22.40
CA ILE A 66 -17.77 11.72 22.83
C ILE A 66 -17.39 10.85 21.63
N ASP A 67 -18.10 10.99 20.51
CA ASP A 67 -17.81 10.26 19.27
C ASP A 67 -16.41 10.61 18.72
N PHE A 68 -16.01 11.89 18.79
CA PHE A 68 -14.68 12.34 18.41
C PHE A 68 -13.57 11.64 19.21
N ASN A 69 -13.73 11.58 20.53
CA ASN A 69 -12.76 10.96 21.43
C ASN A 69 -12.71 9.44 21.26
N LYS A 70 -13.84 8.80 20.99
CA LYS A 70 -13.89 7.38 20.63
C LYS A 70 -13.15 7.11 19.32
N GLY A 71 -13.32 7.97 18.31
CA GLY A 71 -12.58 7.88 17.05
C GLY A 71 -11.07 7.89 17.28
N ALA A 72 -10.58 8.81 18.11
CA ALA A 72 -9.17 8.87 18.48
C ALA A 72 -8.69 7.60 19.20
N ALA A 73 -9.45 7.10 20.16
CA ALA A 73 -9.11 5.87 20.88
C ALA A 73 -9.08 4.64 19.94
N PHE A 74 -10.06 4.48 19.05
CA PHE A 74 -10.07 3.41 18.06
C PHE A 74 -8.88 3.49 17.09
N PHE A 75 -8.55 4.69 16.62
CA PHE A 75 -7.42 4.89 15.72
C PHE A 75 -6.10 4.47 16.36
N ARG A 76 -5.88 4.84 17.63
CA ARG A 76 -4.67 4.47 18.38
C ARG A 76 -4.58 2.97 18.68
N LYS A 77 -5.70 2.26 18.70
CA LYS A 77 -5.75 0.79 18.74
C LYS A 77 -5.53 0.12 17.38
N GLY A 78 -5.50 0.88 16.29
CA GLY A 78 -5.46 0.35 14.93
C GLY A 78 -6.80 -0.14 14.38
N ASP A 79 -7.91 0.09 15.10
CA ASP A 79 -9.26 -0.24 14.63
C ASP A 79 -9.77 0.89 13.72
N LEU A 80 -9.20 0.96 12.51
CA LEU A 80 -9.41 2.08 11.59
C LEU A 80 -10.86 2.20 11.12
N ASP A 81 -11.62 1.11 11.03
CA ASP A 81 -13.00 1.19 10.56
C ASP A 81 -13.92 1.76 11.64
N LYS A 82 -13.76 1.35 12.91
CA LYS A 82 -14.50 2.00 14.02
C LYS A 82 -14.06 3.43 14.27
N ALA A 83 -12.79 3.74 14.04
CA ALA A 83 -12.29 5.12 14.13
C ALA A 83 -12.98 6.02 13.10
N LYS A 84 -13.08 5.54 11.85
CA LYS A 84 -13.79 6.22 10.77
C LYS A 84 -15.26 6.46 11.12
N ASP A 85 -15.98 5.41 11.52
CA ASP A 85 -17.40 5.52 11.89
C ASP A 85 -17.63 6.54 13.00
N ALA A 86 -16.77 6.56 14.02
CA ALA A 86 -16.89 7.47 15.14
C ALA A 86 -16.60 8.94 14.74
N TRP A 87 -15.56 9.19 13.93
CA TRP A 87 -15.30 10.55 13.45
C TRP A 87 -16.31 11.04 12.41
N GLU A 88 -16.89 10.17 11.58
CA GLU A 88 -18.00 10.54 10.69
C GLU A 88 -19.24 10.93 11.50
N LYS A 89 -19.55 10.19 12.57
CA LYS A 89 -20.64 10.56 13.50
C LYS A 89 -20.38 11.90 14.19
N SER A 90 -19.15 12.11 14.67
CA SER A 90 -18.74 13.38 15.27
C SER A 90 -18.90 14.54 14.30
N ALA A 91 -18.35 14.43 13.08
CA ALA A 91 -18.45 15.48 12.08
C ALA A 91 -19.92 15.80 11.72
N LEU A 92 -20.74 14.77 11.51
CA LEU A 92 -22.15 14.95 11.15
C LEU A 92 -23.01 15.49 12.31
N GLY A 93 -22.70 15.11 13.54
CA GLY A 93 -23.43 15.50 14.75
C GLY A 93 -22.97 16.82 15.37
N SER A 94 -21.84 17.38 14.93
CA SER A 94 -21.29 18.59 15.51
C SER A 94 -22.07 19.83 15.10
N THR A 95 -22.31 20.72 16.08
CA THR A 95 -22.71 22.11 15.84
C THR A 95 -21.56 23.09 16.03
N ASP A 96 -20.38 22.59 16.41
CA ASP A 96 -19.16 23.36 16.60
C ASP A 96 -18.23 23.18 15.40
N ILE A 97 -17.99 24.28 14.67
CA ILE A 97 -17.19 24.29 13.44
C ILE A 97 -15.76 23.77 13.66
N PRO A 98 -15.03 24.21 14.70
CA PRO A 98 -13.76 23.60 15.09
C PRO A 98 -13.84 22.08 15.23
N LEU A 99 -14.75 21.54 16.06
CA LEU A 99 -14.85 20.08 16.26
C LEU A 99 -15.16 19.31 14.97
N GLU A 100 -16.04 19.85 14.12
CA GLU A 100 -16.33 19.26 12.80
C GLU A 100 -15.06 19.23 11.93
N ALA A 101 -14.33 20.33 11.87
CA ALA A 101 -13.07 20.42 11.13
C ALA A 101 -11.99 19.48 11.68
N GLU A 102 -11.88 19.33 13.00
CA GLU A 102 -10.96 18.40 13.65
C GLU A 102 -11.32 16.94 13.34
N SER A 103 -12.61 16.62 13.32
CA SER A 103 -13.11 15.29 12.94
C SER A 103 -12.79 14.96 11.48
N LEU A 104 -13.02 15.91 10.57
CA LEU A 104 -12.65 15.80 9.15
C LEU A 104 -11.14 15.68 8.98
N TYR A 105 -10.35 16.48 9.70
CA TYR A 105 -8.89 16.38 9.68
C TYR A 105 -8.41 15.00 10.11
N ASN A 106 -8.99 14.42 11.18
CA ASN A 106 -8.66 13.08 11.65
C ASN A 106 -9.05 11.99 10.64
N LEU A 107 -10.18 12.15 9.92
CA LEU A 107 -10.53 11.29 8.79
C LEU A 107 -9.51 11.40 7.64
N GLY A 108 -9.01 12.60 7.38
CA GLY A 108 -7.90 12.84 6.45
C GLY A 108 -6.64 12.06 6.85
N THR A 109 -6.26 12.15 8.11
CA THR A 109 -5.11 11.42 8.69
C THR A 109 -5.30 9.90 8.63
N LEU A 110 -6.51 9.43 8.91
CA LEU A 110 -6.85 8.01 8.83
C LEU A 110 -6.74 7.47 7.41
N GLU A 111 -7.31 8.16 6.42
CA GLU A 111 -7.23 7.72 5.03
C GLU A 111 -5.79 7.80 4.51
N PHE A 112 -4.98 8.76 4.97
CA PHE A 112 -3.55 8.77 4.65
C PHE A 112 -2.81 7.57 5.26
N SER A 113 -3.13 7.17 6.49
CA SER A 113 -2.59 5.96 7.09
C SER A 113 -2.98 4.70 6.30
N LYS A 114 -4.22 4.62 5.79
CA LYS A 114 -4.64 3.54 4.88
C LYS A 114 -3.81 3.57 3.58
N ALA A 115 -3.54 4.76 3.03
CA ALA A 115 -2.72 4.91 1.84
C ALA A 115 -1.28 4.40 2.03
N THR A 116 -0.63 4.77 3.14
CA THR A 116 0.74 4.33 3.41
C THR A 116 0.83 2.82 3.68
N GLN A 117 -0.15 2.24 4.36
CA GLN A 117 -0.23 0.79 4.58
C GLN A 117 -0.46 0.00 3.28
N ALA A 118 -1.29 0.52 2.38
CA ALA A 118 -1.63 -0.15 1.12
C ALA A 118 -0.55 0.03 0.03
N GLN A 119 0.32 1.03 0.11
CA GLN A 119 1.24 1.43 -0.96
C GLN A 119 2.02 0.27 -1.61
N ALA A 120 2.52 -0.68 -0.83
CA ALA A 120 3.32 -1.80 -1.35
C ALA A 120 2.46 -2.96 -1.89
N ALA A 121 1.31 -3.22 -1.27
CA ALA A 121 0.48 -4.39 -1.57
C ALA A 121 -0.61 -4.11 -2.61
N ASP A 122 -1.25 -2.94 -2.50
CA ASP A 122 -2.30 -2.47 -3.39
C ASP A 122 -2.13 -0.96 -3.65
N PRO A 123 -1.25 -0.58 -4.60
CA PRO A 123 -0.98 0.82 -4.90
C PRO A 123 -2.21 1.55 -5.47
N LYS A 124 -3.20 0.83 -6.03
CA LYS A 124 -4.45 1.46 -6.48
C LYS A 124 -5.32 1.85 -5.29
N ALA A 125 -5.54 0.93 -4.35
CA ALA A 125 -6.24 1.25 -3.11
C ALA A 125 -5.53 2.36 -2.32
N ALA A 126 -4.19 2.40 -2.37
CA ALA A 126 -3.41 3.47 -1.76
C ALA A 126 -3.71 4.86 -2.38
N LEU A 127 -3.81 4.95 -3.71
CA LEU A 127 -4.18 6.19 -4.39
C LEU A 127 -5.62 6.62 -4.08
N GLU A 128 -6.56 5.67 -4.02
CA GLU A 128 -7.94 5.96 -3.64
C GLU A 128 -8.05 6.50 -2.21
N ALA A 129 -7.31 5.90 -1.27
CA ALA A 129 -7.22 6.38 0.11
C ALA A 129 -6.56 7.76 0.18
N GLY A 130 -5.49 8.00 -0.59
CA GLY A 130 -4.86 9.32 -0.72
C GLY A 130 -5.83 10.39 -1.22
N ASN A 131 -6.66 10.07 -2.22
CA ASN A 131 -7.69 10.98 -2.72
C ASN A 131 -8.73 11.33 -1.64
N ARG A 132 -9.21 10.34 -0.88
CA ARG A 132 -10.13 10.58 0.24
C ARG A 132 -9.48 11.44 1.33
N SER A 133 -8.21 11.18 1.63
CA SER A 133 -7.44 11.98 2.60
C SER A 133 -7.34 13.45 2.19
N VAL A 134 -6.95 13.73 0.94
CA VAL A 134 -6.89 15.09 0.39
C VAL A 134 -8.26 15.78 0.48
N ARG A 135 -9.34 15.06 0.15
CA ARG A 135 -10.71 15.59 0.23
C ARG A 135 -11.05 16.02 1.66
N TYR A 136 -10.86 15.16 2.65
CA TYR A 136 -11.14 15.46 4.05
C TYR A 136 -10.34 16.65 4.59
N TYR A 137 -9.04 16.74 4.25
CA TYR A 137 -8.24 17.91 4.62
C TYR A 137 -8.71 19.20 3.96
N HIS A 138 -9.14 19.16 2.68
CA HIS A 138 -9.73 20.33 2.05
C HIS A 138 -11.04 20.74 2.72
N GLU A 139 -11.91 19.79 3.05
CA GLU A 139 -13.18 20.06 3.74
C GLU A 139 -12.93 20.71 5.11
N ALA A 140 -12.03 20.17 5.93
CA ALA A 140 -11.65 20.74 7.22
C ALA A 140 -11.13 22.19 7.09
N LYS A 141 -10.20 22.41 6.14
CA LYS A 141 -9.61 23.73 5.87
C LYS A 141 -10.66 24.72 5.38
N ASP A 142 -11.52 24.32 4.47
CA ASP A 142 -12.55 25.17 3.88
C ASP A 142 -13.60 25.56 4.92
N LEU A 143 -13.99 24.64 5.80
CA LEU A 143 -14.94 24.88 6.88
C LEU A 143 -14.43 25.98 7.82
N LEU A 144 -13.18 25.86 8.28
CA LEU A 144 -12.53 26.85 9.14
C LEU A 144 -12.32 28.19 8.43
N SER A 145 -11.89 28.17 7.17
CA SER A 145 -11.63 29.38 6.39
C SER A 145 -12.88 30.21 6.12
N LYS A 146 -14.05 29.55 5.99
CA LYS A 146 -15.35 30.21 5.78
C LYS A 146 -15.95 30.75 7.07
N SER A 147 -15.51 30.28 8.25
CA SER A 147 -15.96 30.78 9.54
C SER A 147 -15.19 32.06 9.94
N PRO A 148 -15.85 33.24 10.05
CA PRO A 148 -15.14 34.47 10.40
C PRO A 148 -14.42 34.42 11.75
N LYS A 149 -14.94 33.63 12.71
CA LYS A 149 -14.36 33.44 14.04
C LYS A 149 -13.20 32.45 14.06
N ASP A 150 -13.16 31.49 13.14
CA ASP A 150 -12.19 30.39 13.15
C ASP A 150 -11.14 30.47 12.03
N ARG A 151 -11.17 31.51 11.19
CA ARG A 151 -10.24 31.72 10.06
C ARG A 151 -8.74 31.78 10.43
N SER A 152 -8.42 31.95 11.71
CA SER A 152 -7.04 31.94 12.24
C SER A 152 -6.68 30.62 12.94
N ASN A 153 -7.53 29.60 12.85
CA ASN A 153 -7.27 28.29 13.43
C ASN A 153 -6.03 27.66 12.75
N PRO A 154 -5.01 27.23 13.52
CA PRO A 154 -3.77 26.65 12.97
C PRO A 154 -4.01 25.41 12.11
N LEU A 155 -5.12 24.69 12.33
CA LEU A 155 -5.48 23.49 11.57
C LEU A 155 -5.64 23.76 10.06
N ILE A 156 -5.92 25.00 9.65
CA ILE A 156 -5.92 25.42 8.24
C ILE A 156 -4.55 25.21 7.60
N GLN A 157 -3.49 25.58 8.32
CA GLN A 157 -2.12 25.41 7.86
C GLN A 157 -1.75 23.92 7.87
N ASP A 158 -2.03 23.21 8.97
CA ASP A 158 -1.72 21.79 9.10
C ASP A 158 -2.40 20.95 8.00
N ALA A 159 -3.68 21.21 7.71
CA ALA A 159 -4.40 20.54 6.64
C ALA A 159 -3.76 20.83 5.27
N SER A 160 -3.31 22.06 5.04
CA SER A 160 -2.63 22.44 3.79
C SER A 160 -1.29 21.73 3.62
N GLU A 161 -0.50 21.60 4.69
CA GLU A 161 0.77 20.88 4.69
C GLU A 161 0.55 19.37 4.45
N ASN A 162 -0.47 18.79 5.09
CA ASN A 162 -0.82 17.39 4.90
C ASN A 162 -1.33 17.08 3.49
N ILE A 163 -2.12 17.97 2.86
CA ILE A 163 -2.52 17.81 1.45
C ILE A 163 -1.30 17.66 0.55
N GLU A 164 -0.27 18.49 0.76
CA GLU A 164 0.96 18.42 -0.03
C GLU A 164 1.75 17.14 0.23
N LEU A 165 1.79 16.68 1.49
CA LEU A 165 2.41 15.40 1.85
C LEU A 165 1.70 14.21 1.18
N VAL A 166 0.36 14.17 1.23
CA VAL A 166 -0.44 13.11 0.61
C VAL A 166 -0.24 13.11 -0.90
N ARG A 167 -0.29 14.27 -1.56
CA ARG A 167 -0.06 14.39 -3.01
C ARG A 167 1.30 13.90 -3.45
N ARG A 168 2.35 14.17 -2.67
CA ARG A 168 3.70 13.66 -2.96
C ARG A 168 3.80 12.15 -2.81
N THR A 169 3.17 11.61 -1.78
CA THR A 169 3.10 10.17 -1.56
C THR A 169 2.36 9.50 -2.71
N MET A 170 1.22 10.05 -3.14
CA MET A 170 0.50 9.56 -4.32
C MET A 170 1.36 9.62 -5.59
N LYS A 171 2.12 10.71 -5.78
CA LYS A 171 3.04 10.82 -6.92
C LYS A 171 4.11 9.74 -6.89
N SER A 172 4.73 9.46 -5.74
CA SER A 172 5.75 8.42 -5.63
C SER A 172 5.17 7.02 -5.90
N ILE A 173 3.93 6.78 -5.49
CA ILE A 173 3.18 5.56 -5.82
C ILE A 173 2.97 5.45 -7.33
N GLN A 174 2.49 6.50 -8.00
CA GLN A 174 2.31 6.51 -9.45
C GLN A 174 3.61 6.29 -10.21
N GLU A 175 4.71 6.92 -9.80
CA GLU A 175 6.03 6.73 -10.38
C GLU A 175 6.55 5.28 -10.17
N ALA A 176 6.26 4.66 -9.03
CA ALA A 176 6.59 3.25 -8.80
C ALA A 176 5.76 2.32 -9.70
N MET A 177 4.45 2.59 -9.85
CA MET A 177 3.57 1.82 -10.74
C MET A 177 4.01 1.93 -12.21
N ALA A 178 4.31 3.14 -12.68
CA ALA A 178 4.78 3.38 -14.04
C ALA A 178 6.10 2.64 -14.32
N ARG A 179 7.06 2.71 -13.38
CA ARG A 179 8.32 1.95 -13.48
C ARG A 179 8.10 0.45 -13.53
N GLN A 180 7.19 -0.08 -12.71
CA GLN A 180 6.86 -1.51 -12.73
C GLN A 180 6.23 -1.92 -14.08
N GLN A 181 5.37 -1.08 -14.66
CA GLN A 181 4.78 -1.32 -15.98
C GLN A 181 5.84 -1.29 -17.09
N GLU A 182 6.74 -0.31 -17.06
CA GLU A 182 7.84 -0.19 -18.00
C GLU A 182 8.77 -1.41 -17.92
N MET A 183 9.17 -1.83 -16.72
CA MET A 183 9.98 -3.05 -16.53
C MET A 183 9.28 -4.29 -17.09
N ALA A 184 7.98 -4.46 -16.85
CA ALA A 184 7.21 -5.58 -17.39
C ALA A 184 7.14 -5.54 -18.92
N GLN A 185 6.99 -4.34 -19.51
CA GLN A 185 7.01 -4.16 -20.95
C GLN A 185 8.40 -4.46 -21.54
N ASN A 186 9.48 -4.00 -20.90
CA ASN A 186 10.85 -4.26 -21.33
C ASN A 186 11.17 -5.76 -21.27
N GLN A 187 10.74 -6.46 -20.20
CA GLN A 187 10.89 -7.92 -20.09
C GLN A 187 10.14 -8.64 -21.21
N LYS A 188 8.91 -8.24 -21.52
CA LYS A 188 8.13 -8.82 -22.63
C LYS A 188 8.80 -8.59 -23.98
N GLN A 189 9.26 -7.36 -24.24
CA GLN A 189 9.97 -7.04 -25.49
C GLN A 189 11.29 -7.82 -25.59
N ALA A 190 12.05 -7.91 -24.50
CA ALA A 190 13.27 -8.69 -24.44
C ALA A 190 13.01 -10.18 -24.73
N ALA A 191 11.92 -10.75 -24.20
CA ALA A 191 11.54 -12.13 -24.48
C ALA A 191 11.20 -12.38 -25.96
N GLU A 192 10.50 -11.45 -26.63
CA GLU A 192 10.21 -11.57 -28.07
C GLU A 192 11.48 -11.42 -28.92
N GLU A 193 12.33 -10.44 -28.61
CA GLU A 193 13.62 -10.27 -29.28
C GLU A 193 14.49 -11.51 -29.13
N LEU A 194 14.53 -12.08 -27.93
CA LEU A 194 15.35 -13.24 -27.63
C LEU A 194 14.94 -14.48 -28.45
N LYS A 195 13.66 -14.66 -28.77
CA LYS A 195 13.22 -15.73 -29.70
C LYS A 195 13.86 -15.57 -31.08
N GLU A 196 13.83 -14.36 -31.64
CA GLU A 196 14.45 -14.10 -32.94
C GLU A 196 15.98 -14.28 -32.89
N LEU A 197 16.61 -13.89 -31.78
CA LEU A 197 18.05 -14.07 -31.60
C LEU A 197 18.43 -15.56 -31.46
N ILE A 198 17.62 -16.34 -30.76
CA ILE A 198 17.79 -17.80 -30.64
C ILE A 198 17.71 -18.46 -32.03
N ASP A 199 16.73 -18.09 -32.85
CA ASP A 199 16.59 -18.63 -34.20
C ASP A 199 17.82 -18.31 -35.08
N LYS A 200 18.32 -17.06 -35.00
CA LYS A 200 19.54 -16.65 -35.70
C LYS A 200 20.79 -17.36 -35.18
N GLN A 201 20.91 -17.56 -33.86
CA GLN A 201 22.03 -18.28 -33.27
C GLN A 201 22.03 -19.74 -33.71
N SER A 202 20.85 -20.35 -33.84
CA SER A 202 20.68 -21.72 -34.36
C SER A 202 21.08 -21.83 -35.82
N ASP A 203 20.61 -20.94 -36.70
CA ASP A 203 20.97 -20.94 -38.13
C ASP A 203 22.49 -20.75 -38.33
N LEU A 204 23.11 -19.84 -37.57
CA LEU A 204 24.56 -19.66 -37.60
C LEU A 204 25.32 -20.92 -37.16
N ASN A 205 24.82 -21.63 -36.15
CA ASN A 205 25.41 -22.88 -35.70
C ASN A 205 25.29 -23.98 -36.77
N ASP A 206 24.11 -24.16 -37.37
CA ASP A 206 23.87 -25.16 -38.42
C ASP A 206 24.77 -24.91 -39.64
N ARG A 207 24.96 -23.63 -40.00
CA ARG A 207 25.89 -23.21 -41.07
C ARG A 207 27.35 -23.49 -40.70
N ALA A 208 27.76 -23.23 -39.47
CA ALA A 208 29.13 -23.51 -39.00
C ALA A 208 29.43 -25.02 -39.01
N GLN A 209 28.47 -25.86 -38.59
CA GLN A 209 28.59 -27.33 -38.63
C GLN A 209 28.69 -27.88 -40.05
N SER A 210 28.10 -27.18 -41.02
CA SER A 210 28.14 -27.56 -42.44
C SER A 210 29.44 -27.16 -43.15
N GLN A 211 30.29 -26.32 -42.53
CA GLN A 211 31.57 -25.92 -43.11
C GLN A 211 32.66 -26.96 -42.83
N PRO A 212 33.49 -27.31 -43.84
CA PRO A 212 34.64 -28.18 -43.62
C PRO A 212 35.65 -27.53 -42.67
N ASP A 213 36.21 -28.33 -41.76
CA ASP A 213 37.23 -27.86 -40.82
C ASP A 213 38.53 -27.52 -41.56
N ALA A 214 38.76 -26.22 -41.76
CA ALA A 214 39.95 -25.70 -42.45
C ALA A 214 41.23 -25.93 -41.65
N SER A 215 41.14 -26.12 -40.33
CA SER A 215 42.28 -26.31 -39.43
C SER A 215 42.87 -27.73 -39.48
N GLN A 216 42.13 -28.69 -40.04
CA GLN A 216 42.57 -30.09 -40.21
C GLN A 216 43.07 -30.44 -41.60
N THR A 217 43.06 -29.51 -42.57
CA THR A 217 43.60 -29.76 -43.92
C THR A 217 45.10 -30.07 -43.82
N PRO A 218 45.56 -31.31 -44.08
CA PRO A 218 47.00 -31.58 -44.08
C PRO A 218 47.63 -30.76 -45.19
N GLU A 219 48.80 -30.15 -44.94
CA GLU A 219 49.72 -29.68 -45.99
C GLU A 219 50.08 -30.89 -46.90
N LYS A 220 49.19 -31.29 -47.80
CA LYS A 220 49.56 -32.21 -48.88
C LYS A 220 50.40 -31.39 -49.84
N LYS A 221 51.71 -31.58 -49.74
CA LYS A 221 52.73 -31.20 -50.74
C LYS A 221 52.49 -31.95 -52.06
N SER A 222 51.40 -31.68 -52.76
CA SER A 222 51.18 -32.13 -54.14
C SER A 222 50.53 -30.99 -54.93
N PRO A 223 51.12 -30.56 -56.06
CA PRO A 223 50.75 -29.33 -56.78
C PRO A 223 49.52 -29.49 -57.70
N GLU A 224 48.60 -30.40 -57.38
CA GLU A 224 47.41 -30.65 -58.22
C GLU A 224 46.18 -29.89 -57.68
N ALA A 225 46.05 -28.65 -58.16
CA ALA A 225 44.80 -28.02 -58.59
C ALA A 225 43.50 -28.21 -57.74
N GLU A 226 43.58 -28.18 -56.41
CA GLU A 226 42.44 -27.72 -55.61
C GLU A 226 42.37 -26.19 -55.72
N GLN A 227 41.26 -25.70 -56.28
CA GLN A 227 41.11 -24.34 -56.81
C GLN A 227 41.36 -23.27 -55.72
N PRO A 228 42.28 -22.31 -55.93
CA PRO A 228 42.48 -21.15 -55.05
C PRO A 228 41.18 -20.37 -54.79
N GLU A 229 40.25 -20.43 -55.74
CA GLU A 229 38.93 -19.82 -55.67
C GLU A 229 38.02 -20.50 -54.63
N ALA A 230 38.04 -21.84 -54.52
CA ALA A 230 37.21 -22.58 -53.57
C ALA A 230 37.68 -22.37 -52.11
N ASN A 231 39.01 -22.34 -51.90
CA ASN A 231 39.58 -22.07 -50.58
C ASN A 231 39.32 -20.62 -50.13
N LYS A 232 39.39 -19.66 -51.07
CA LYS A 232 39.03 -18.26 -50.82
C LYS A 232 37.54 -18.11 -50.50
N GLN A 233 36.65 -18.79 -51.22
CA GLN A 233 35.21 -18.76 -50.95
C GLN A 233 34.87 -19.31 -49.55
N ALA A 234 35.53 -20.39 -49.10
CA ALA A 234 35.35 -20.91 -47.75
C ALA A 234 35.82 -19.93 -46.67
N GLN A 235 36.96 -19.27 -46.90
CA GLN A 235 37.47 -18.22 -46.00
C GLN A 235 36.55 -17.00 -45.93
N ASP A 236 36.07 -16.52 -47.08
CA ASP A 236 35.14 -15.40 -47.16
C ASP A 236 33.83 -15.72 -46.41
N ALA A 237 33.30 -16.95 -46.56
CA ALA A 237 32.12 -17.42 -45.84
C ALA A 237 32.31 -17.44 -44.32
N LEU A 238 33.46 -17.93 -43.83
CA LEU A 238 33.80 -17.92 -42.39
C LEU A 238 33.90 -16.50 -41.83
N GLN A 239 34.49 -15.58 -42.62
CA GLN A 239 34.61 -14.18 -42.22
C GLN A 239 33.23 -13.49 -42.15
N ASP A 240 32.32 -13.82 -43.06
CA ASP A 240 30.96 -13.30 -43.02
C ASP A 240 30.15 -13.87 -41.86
N MET A 241 30.26 -15.17 -41.57
CA MET A 241 29.67 -15.76 -40.36
C MET A 241 30.21 -15.13 -39.07
N ALA A 242 31.51 -14.81 -39.01
CA ALA A 242 32.07 -14.12 -37.85
C ALA A 242 31.49 -12.70 -37.67
N LYS A 243 31.24 -11.96 -38.76
CA LYS A 243 30.56 -10.64 -38.68
C LYS A 243 29.12 -10.79 -38.23
N GLU A 244 28.39 -11.79 -38.74
CA GLU A 244 27.03 -12.10 -38.31
C GLU A 244 26.99 -12.45 -36.81
N GLN A 245 27.94 -13.26 -36.33
CA GLN A 245 28.09 -13.60 -34.91
C GLN A 245 28.37 -12.37 -34.03
N GLU A 246 29.22 -11.44 -34.49
CA GLU A 246 29.49 -10.18 -33.81
C GLU A 246 28.22 -9.30 -33.71
N GLN A 247 27.46 -9.19 -34.80
CA GLN A 247 26.20 -8.44 -34.83
C GLN A 247 25.15 -9.06 -33.90
N LEU A 248 25.06 -10.39 -33.88
CA LEU A 248 24.15 -11.12 -33.00
C LEU A 248 24.50 -10.92 -31.53
N ARG A 249 25.80 -10.90 -31.20
CA ARG A 249 26.28 -10.58 -29.85
C ARG A 249 25.90 -9.17 -29.41
N GLU A 250 26.03 -8.20 -30.31
CA GLU A 250 25.63 -6.81 -30.02
C GLU A 250 24.12 -6.67 -29.83
N GLN A 251 23.30 -7.43 -30.57
CA GLN A 251 21.85 -7.49 -30.34
C GLN A 251 21.54 -8.13 -28.98
N THR A 252 22.22 -9.24 -28.63
CA THR A 252 22.10 -9.91 -27.33
C THR A 252 22.44 -8.97 -26.18
N ARG A 253 23.50 -8.16 -26.32
CA ARG A 253 23.88 -7.10 -25.37
C ARG A 253 22.75 -6.09 -25.15
N LYS A 254 22.19 -5.56 -26.23
CA LYS A 254 21.10 -4.57 -26.16
C LYS A 254 19.85 -5.15 -25.50
N THR A 255 19.54 -6.43 -25.77
CA THR A 255 18.44 -7.13 -25.10
C THR A 255 18.73 -7.32 -23.61
N SER A 256 19.96 -7.67 -23.22
CA SER A 256 20.41 -7.73 -21.80
C SER A 256 20.26 -6.37 -21.10
N GLU A 257 20.64 -5.27 -21.76
CA GLU A 257 20.54 -3.92 -21.18
C GLU A 257 19.11 -3.50 -20.86
N LYS A 258 18.10 -3.97 -21.61
CA LYS A 258 16.68 -3.68 -21.34
C LYS A 258 16.17 -4.31 -20.04
N LEU A 259 16.84 -5.36 -19.57
CA LEU A 259 16.51 -6.02 -18.30
C LEU A 259 17.09 -5.28 -17.09
N SER A 260 17.99 -4.30 -17.30
CA SER A 260 18.54 -3.47 -16.24
C SER A 260 17.47 -2.49 -15.72
N GLY A 261 16.88 -2.77 -14.56
CA GLY A 261 15.88 -1.89 -13.92
C GLY A 261 16.43 -0.59 -13.29
N ALA A 262 17.65 -0.16 -13.64
CA ALA A 262 18.32 0.97 -13.00
C ALA A 262 18.25 2.25 -13.84
N GLU A 263 17.63 3.30 -13.27
CA GLU A 263 17.80 4.68 -13.73
C GLU A 263 19.24 5.17 -13.46
N PRO A 264 19.84 5.99 -14.34
CA PRO A 264 21.02 6.75 -14.00
C PRO A 264 20.73 7.67 -12.79
N GLY A 265 21.40 7.45 -11.66
CA GLY A 265 21.44 8.39 -10.54
C GLY A 265 20.61 8.08 -9.30
N LYS A 266 19.98 6.91 -9.17
CA LYS A 266 19.42 6.43 -7.89
C LYS A 266 20.16 5.17 -7.41
N PRO A 267 20.56 5.09 -6.13
CA PRO A 267 21.14 3.87 -5.59
C PRO A 267 20.09 2.75 -5.65
N ALA A 268 20.49 1.60 -6.18
CA ALA A 268 19.72 0.38 -6.06
C ALA A 268 19.47 0.12 -4.56
N THR A 269 18.20 -0.06 -4.17
CA THR A 269 17.90 -0.58 -2.84
C THR A 269 18.55 -1.97 -2.74
N PRO A 270 19.43 -2.22 -1.75
CA PRO A 270 20.08 -3.51 -1.64
C PRO A 270 19.01 -4.60 -1.48
N PRO A 271 19.14 -5.75 -2.15
CA PRO A 271 18.20 -6.85 -1.99
C PRO A 271 18.18 -7.26 -0.51
N SER A 272 16.98 -7.40 0.05
CA SER A 272 16.81 -7.92 1.39
C SER A 272 17.34 -9.36 1.41
N SER A 273 18.25 -9.65 2.34
CA SER A 273 18.93 -10.94 2.44
C SER A 273 17.92 -12.09 2.53
N GLY A 274 17.93 -12.99 1.53
CA GLY A 274 17.09 -14.21 1.50
C GLY A 274 16.06 -14.29 0.37
N GLN A 275 15.97 -13.30 -0.52
CA GLN A 275 15.14 -13.41 -1.72
C GLN A 275 15.82 -14.24 -2.82
N VAL A 276 15.07 -15.19 -3.39
CA VAL A 276 15.39 -15.84 -4.67
C VAL A 276 15.76 -14.75 -5.69
N PRO A 277 16.81 -14.93 -6.52
CA PRO A 277 17.19 -13.92 -7.51
C PRO A 277 15.99 -13.50 -8.36
N ASP A 278 15.83 -12.19 -8.56
CA ASP A 278 14.82 -11.65 -9.49
C ASP A 278 14.97 -12.36 -10.85
N PRO A 279 13.93 -13.02 -11.38
CA PRO A 279 14.00 -13.70 -12.68
C PRO A 279 14.58 -12.82 -13.80
N ALA A 280 14.35 -11.51 -13.76
CA ALA A 280 14.92 -10.57 -14.73
C ALA A 280 16.44 -10.43 -14.59
N GLN A 281 16.96 -10.40 -13.35
CA GLN A 281 18.39 -10.36 -13.11
C GLN A 281 19.05 -11.69 -13.49
N ALA A 282 18.43 -12.82 -13.14
CA ALA A 282 18.94 -14.13 -13.56
C ALA A 282 18.97 -14.28 -15.09
N ALA A 283 17.92 -13.82 -15.78
CA ALA A 283 17.90 -13.79 -17.25
C ALA A 283 19.02 -12.92 -17.82
N LYS A 284 19.29 -11.76 -17.20
CA LYS A 284 20.41 -10.90 -17.58
C LYS A 284 21.76 -11.62 -17.43
N ASP A 285 21.98 -12.35 -16.33
CA ASP A 285 23.21 -13.07 -16.08
C ASP A 285 23.45 -14.19 -17.12
N HIS A 286 22.39 -14.86 -17.57
CA HIS A 286 22.44 -15.81 -18.68
C HIS A 286 22.76 -15.11 -20.02
N LEU A 287 22.18 -13.95 -20.31
CA LEU A 287 22.51 -13.20 -21.52
C LEU A 287 23.97 -12.72 -21.52
N ASP A 288 24.51 -12.32 -20.36
CA ASP A 288 25.91 -11.93 -20.23
C ASP A 288 26.85 -13.13 -20.50
N GLN A 289 26.47 -14.34 -20.07
CA GLN A 289 27.17 -15.60 -20.39
C GLN A 289 27.06 -15.95 -21.88
N ALA A 290 25.87 -15.83 -22.47
CA ALA A 290 25.67 -16.03 -23.91
C ALA A 290 26.60 -15.11 -24.72
N GLN A 291 26.71 -13.83 -24.34
CA GLN A 291 27.59 -12.90 -25.03
C GLN A 291 29.08 -13.29 -24.97
N ALA A 292 29.54 -13.85 -23.84
CA ALA A 292 30.90 -14.37 -23.72
C ALA A 292 31.12 -15.53 -24.70
N ARG A 293 30.18 -16.47 -24.76
CA ARG A 293 30.21 -17.61 -25.69
C ARG A 293 30.14 -17.17 -27.16
N GLN A 294 29.30 -16.21 -27.48
CA GLN A 294 29.22 -15.63 -28.82
C GLN A 294 30.53 -14.97 -29.25
N LYS A 295 31.27 -14.37 -28.31
CA LYS A 295 32.60 -13.82 -28.59
C LYS A 295 33.63 -14.93 -28.83
N GLU A 296 33.63 -15.98 -28.02
CA GLU A 296 34.49 -17.14 -28.26
C GLU A 296 34.21 -17.75 -29.64
N ALA A 297 32.95 -17.94 -30.00
CA ALA A 297 32.55 -18.42 -31.33
C ALA A 297 33.05 -17.51 -32.47
N GLU A 298 32.90 -16.19 -32.34
CA GLU A 298 33.39 -15.20 -33.32
C GLU A 298 34.90 -15.36 -33.56
N ASP A 299 35.69 -15.51 -32.50
CA ASP A 299 37.14 -15.66 -32.59
C ASP A 299 37.53 -17.01 -33.24
N LYS A 300 36.78 -18.08 -32.95
CA LYS A 300 36.96 -19.40 -33.56
C LYS A 300 36.62 -19.42 -35.04
N LEU A 301 35.54 -18.75 -35.46
CA LEU A 301 35.19 -18.57 -36.87
C LEU A 301 36.29 -17.82 -37.64
N LYS A 302 36.82 -16.74 -37.06
CA LYS A 302 37.96 -15.99 -37.65
C LYS A 302 39.23 -16.83 -37.78
N ALA A 303 39.42 -17.80 -36.88
CA ALA A 303 40.52 -18.74 -36.91
C ALA A 303 40.29 -19.97 -37.82
N GLY A 304 39.10 -20.12 -38.41
CA GLY A 304 38.72 -21.30 -39.21
C GLY A 304 38.52 -22.58 -38.38
N GLN A 305 38.33 -22.44 -37.06
CA GLN A 305 38.10 -23.54 -36.11
C GLN A 305 36.58 -23.79 -35.99
N THR A 306 35.99 -24.39 -37.02
CA THR A 306 34.53 -24.55 -37.11
C THR A 306 33.92 -25.46 -36.04
N PRO A 307 34.56 -26.56 -35.57
CA PRO A 307 34.00 -27.38 -34.49
C PRO A 307 33.91 -26.61 -33.16
N GLU A 308 34.98 -25.91 -32.77
CA GLU A 308 35.00 -25.12 -31.53
C GLU A 308 34.11 -23.88 -31.62
N ALA A 309 33.95 -23.30 -32.82
CA ALA A 309 32.96 -22.26 -33.04
C ALA A 309 31.55 -22.79 -32.74
N SER A 310 31.20 -23.95 -33.29
CA SER A 310 29.89 -24.58 -33.08
C SER A 310 29.62 -24.91 -31.61
N GLU A 311 30.61 -25.45 -30.88
CA GLU A 311 30.47 -25.72 -29.43
C GLU A 311 30.12 -24.45 -28.64
N ASN A 312 30.79 -23.33 -28.96
CA ASN A 312 30.50 -22.06 -28.31
C ASN A 312 29.15 -21.46 -28.75
N GLN A 313 28.73 -21.66 -30.00
CA GLN A 313 27.42 -21.24 -30.49
C GLN A 313 26.29 -22.02 -29.81
N GLU A 314 26.47 -23.33 -29.58
CA GLU A 314 25.52 -24.17 -28.86
C GLU A 314 25.42 -23.78 -27.38
N ALA A 315 26.55 -23.53 -26.72
CA ALA A 315 26.57 -23.01 -25.35
C ALA A 315 25.88 -21.63 -25.24
N ALA A 316 26.10 -20.72 -26.20
CA ALA A 316 25.38 -19.46 -26.26
C ALA A 316 23.87 -19.66 -26.41
N LEU A 317 23.47 -20.60 -27.27
CA LEU A 317 22.07 -20.93 -27.53
C LEU A 317 21.38 -21.47 -26.26
N GLU A 318 22.06 -22.29 -25.47
CA GLU A 318 21.56 -22.80 -24.19
C GLU A 318 21.32 -21.66 -23.19
N GLU A 319 22.30 -20.78 -23.01
CA GLU A 319 22.19 -19.61 -22.13
C GLU A 319 21.04 -18.67 -22.56
N MET A 320 20.88 -18.42 -23.85
CA MET A 320 19.77 -17.62 -24.39
C MET A 320 18.42 -18.29 -24.14
N LYS A 321 18.30 -19.61 -24.25
CA LYS A 321 17.07 -20.35 -23.94
C LYS A 321 16.74 -20.29 -22.45
N ASN A 322 17.75 -20.41 -21.58
CA ASN A 322 17.56 -20.28 -20.13
C ASN A 322 17.07 -18.87 -19.75
N ALA A 323 17.64 -17.82 -20.35
CA ALA A 323 17.15 -16.46 -20.19
C ALA A 323 15.68 -16.30 -20.66
N LEU A 324 15.32 -16.91 -21.80
CA LEU A 324 13.95 -16.86 -22.32
C LEU A 324 12.96 -17.55 -21.38
N ASP A 325 13.31 -18.73 -20.86
CA ASP A 325 12.46 -19.47 -19.91
C ASP A 325 12.20 -18.65 -18.65
N LEU A 326 13.24 -18.02 -18.09
CA LEU A 326 13.11 -17.14 -16.92
C LEU A 326 12.18 -15.94 -17.16
N LEU A 327 12.23 -15.34 -18.35
CA LEU A 327 11.34 -14.23 -18.72
C LEU A 327 9.90 -14.68 -18.99
N GLN A 328 9.69 -15.92 -19.45
CA GLN A 328 8.38 -16.49 -19.74
C GLN A 328 7.75 -17.23 -18.55
N TYR A 329 8.52 -17.53 -17.50
CA TYR A 329 8.10 -18.29 -16.32
C TYR A 329 6.83 -17.75 -15.62
N LYS A 330 6.49 -16.46 -15.80
CA LYS A 330 5.24 -15.88 -15.26
C LYS A 330 3.99 -16.18 -16.10
N ASP A 331 4.10 -16.47 -17.40
CA ASP A 331 2.95 -16.77 -18.26
C ASP A 331 2.37 -18.18 -18.01
N SER A 332 3.19 -19.12 -17.53
CA SER A 332 2.78 -20.48 -17.21
C SER A 332 2.03 -20.58 -15.87
N GLN A 333 2.44 -19.84 -14.84
CA GLN A 333 1.70 -19.85 -13.55
C GLN A 333 0.40 -19.04 -13.59
N ASN A 334 0.31 -17.97 -14.38
CA ASN A 334 -0.94 -17.19 -14.50
C ASN A 334 -2.06 -17.91 -15.25
N LYS A 335 -1.74 -18.87 -16.13
CA LYS A 335 -2.75 -19.75 -16.76
C LYS A 335 -3.34 -20.76 -15.76
N ASP A 336 -2.54 -21.24 -14.83
CA ASP A 336 -2.98 -22.23 -13.82
C ASP A 336 -3.73 -21.59 -12.64
N SER A 337 -3.49 -20.31 -12.34
CA SER A 337 -4.23 -19.57 -11.31
C SER A 337 -5.54 -18.95 -11.82
N GLN A 338 -5.63 -18.52 -13.08
CA GLN A 338 -6.91 -18.10 -13.68
C GLN A 338 -7.91 -19.25 -13.86
N GLY A 339 -7.43 -20.50 -13.96
CA GLY A 339 -8.27 -21.70 -13.96
C GLY A 339 -8.83 -22.08 -12.58
N LYS A 340 -8.23 -21.60 -11.49
CA LYS A 340 -8.63 -21.95 -10.10
C LYS A 340 -9.48 -20.87 -9.42
N ASP A 341 -9.34 -19.60 -9.80
CA ASP A 341 -10.17 -18.51 -9.24
C ASP A 341 -11.63 -18.54 -9.71
N SER A 342 -11.94 -19.25 -10.80
CA SER A 342 -13.32 -19.42 -11.28
C SER A 342 -14.10 -20.54 -10.57
N GLN A 343 -13.43 -21.40 -9.78
CA GLN A 343 -14.10 -22.47 -9.01
C GLN A 343 -14.21 -22.17 -7.51
N ASN A 344 -13.53 -21.14 -7.00
CA ASN A 344 -13.51 -20.82 -5.57
C ASN A 344 -14.52 -19.74 -5.14
N LYS A 345 -15.32 -19.18 -6.07
CA LYS A 345 -16.40 -18.24 -5.73
C LYS A 345 -17.75 -18.89 -5.39
N ASP A 346 -17.93 -20.18 -5.68
CA ASP A 346 -19.19 -20.89 -5.42
C ASP A 346 -19.16 -21.78 -4.16
N VAL A 347 -18.03 -21.92 -3.47
CA VAL A 347 -17.90 -22.79 -2.28
C VAL A 347 -18.00 -22.00 -0.95
N GLN A 348 -17.92 -20.66 -0.98
CA GLN A 348 -17.98 -19.83 0.23
C GLN A 348 -19.38 -19.29 0.58
N LYS A 349 -20.45 -19.95 0.10
CA LYS A 349 -21.85 -19.66 0.48
C LYS A 349 -22.59 -20.81 1.17
N GLN A 350 -21.92 -21.92 1.48
CA GLN A 350 -22.53 -23.04 2.20
C GLN A 350 -21.54 -23.62 3.22
N GLN A 351 -21.41 -22.94 4.36
CA GLN A 351 -20.96 -23.52 5.63
C GLN A 351 -21.36 -22.55 6.74
N GLY A 352 -22.66 -22.56 7.07
CA GLY A 352 -23.13 -22.16 8.39
C GLY A 352 -23.26 -23.44 9.19
N ASP A 353 -22.50 -23.58 10.28
CA ASP A 353 -22.62 -24.69 11.22
C ASP A 353 -23.16 -24.19 12.57
N PRO A 354 -23.95 -25.01 13.28
CA PRO A 354 -24.94 -24.60 14.25
C PRO A 354 -24.49 -24.77 15.69
N THR A 355 -25.18 -24.11 16.61
CA THR A 355 -25.36 -24.46 18.02
C THR A 355 -26.34 -23.43 18.59
N ASP A 356 -27.27 -23.72 19.49
CA ASP A 356 -27.87 -24.96 19.98
C ASP A 356 -29.22 -24.53 20.59
N GLN A 357 -30.18 -25.43 20.57
CA GLN A 357 -31.53 -25.25 21.05
C GLN A 357 -31.55 -25.15 22.58
N THR A 358 -32.24 -24.14 23.13
CA THR A 358 -33.08 -24.33 24.32
C THR A 358 -33.97 -23.11 24.58
N LYS A 359 -35.23 -23.19 24.16
CA LYS A 359 -36.40 -23.28 25.06
C LYS A 359 -37.69 -23.06 24.26
N GLN A 360 -38.47 -24.12 24.18
CA GLN A 360 -39.88 -24.12 23.82
C GLN A 360 -40.71 -23.29 24.81
N GLY A 361 -41.77 -22.69 24.28
CA GLY A 361 -43.06 -22.64 24.94
C GLY A 361 -43.47 -21.26 25.43
N GLN A 362 -44.17 -20.49 24.60
CA GLN A 362 -45.64 -20.37 24.70
C GLN A 362 -46.13 -19.38 23.64
N ALA A 363 -47.07 -19.85 22.83
CA ALA A 363 -47.83 -19.06 21.87
C ALA A 363 -49.09 -18.52 22.54
N GLU A 364 -49.60 -17.45 21.93
CA GLU A 364 -50.99 -16.97 21.95
C GLU A 364 -51.48 -16.26 23.22
N GLN A 365 -51.62 -14.93 23.13
CA GLN A 365 -52.95 -14.33 23.06
C GLN A 365 -52.90 -12.94 22.43
N GLN A 366 -53.65 -12.81 21.33
CA GLN A 366 -54.15 -11.55 20.81
C GLN A 366 -55.12 -10.95 21.84
N GLN A 367 -55.02 -9.64 22.06
CA GLN A 367 -56.20 -8.81 22.31
C GLN A 367 -55.94 -7.39 21.84
N GLU A 368 -56.79 -6.98 20.91
CA GLU A 368 -57.00 -5.61 20.48
C GLU A 368 -57.49 -4.75 21.65
N ALA A 369 -56.94 -3.55 21.80
CA ALA A 369 -57.70 -2.41 22.31
C ALA A 369 -57.02 -1.12 21.83
N GLY A 370 -57.69 -0.43 20.92
CA GLY A 370 -57.29 0.91 20.50
C GLY A 370 -57.45 1.94 21.62
N THR A 371 -56.58 2.93 21.63
CA THR A 371 -56.90 4.35 21.93
C THR A 371 -55.65 5.21 21.70
N GLN A 372 -55.73 6.08 20.70
CA GLN A 372 -55.08 7.40 20.70
C GLN A 372 -56.17 8.43 21.01
N PRO A 373 -55.87 9.70 21.34
CA PRO A 373 -54.60 10.29 21.77
C PRO A 373 -54.78 11.15 23.05
N GLN A 374 -53.70 11.53 23.73
CA GLN A 374 -53.72 12.75 24.54
C GLN A 374 -52.41 13.52 24.43
N ASP A 375 -52.57 14.76 23.99
CA ASP A 375 -51.61 15.83 23.98
C ASP A 375 -50.94 16.02 25.35
N GLN A 376 -49.61 16.07 25.36
CA GLN A 376 -48.89 16.92 26.28
C GLN A 376 -47.83 17.70 25.51
N GLN A 377 -48.18 18.95 25.23
CA GLN A 377 -47.23 20.05 25.20
C GLN A 377 -46.31 19.96 26.41
N ASN A 378 -44.99 20.01 26.17
CA ASN A 378 -44.02 20.63 27.07
C ASN A 378 -42.91 21.14 26.15
N GLN A 379 -43.05 22.37 25.67
CA GLN A 379 -42.33 23.52 26.24
C GLN A 379 -40.82 23.30 26.27
N ALA A 380 -40.20 23.85 25.22
CA ALA A 380 -38.98 24.64 25.28
C ALA A 380 -38.44 24.88 26.71
N GLY A 381 -37.41 24.11 27.06
CA GLY A 381 -36.44 24.50 28.06
C GLY A 381 -35.21 25.05 27.33
N GLN A 382 -35.22 26.35 27.05
CA GLN A 382 -33.96 27.10 26.99
C GLN A 382 -33.28 26.94 28.34
N ALA A 383 -32.23 26.14 28.38
CA ALA A 383 -31.22 26.23 29.42
C ALA A 383 -30.03 26.98 28.81
N ASP A 384 -30.13 28.30 28.80
CA ASP A 384 -28.96 29.16 28.83
C ASP A 384 -28.20 28.86 30.12
N LEU A 385 -27.10 28.12 30.03
CA LEU A 385 -25.98 28.25 30.95
C LEU A 385 -24.68 28.12 30.16
N GLN A 386 -24.08 29.28 29.95
CA GLN A 386 -22.69 29.48 29.62
C GLN A 386 -21.81 28.73 30.63
N ASP A 387 -21.18 27.65 30.19
CA ASP A 387 -19.93 27.14 30.76
C ASP A 387 -18.89 27.15 29.62
N GLN A 388 -18.48 28.36 29.23
CA GLN A 388 -17.45 28.56 28.19
C GLN A 388 -16.00 28.48 28.73
N ASP A 389 -15.79 28.20 30.02
CA ASP A 389 -14.46 28.34 30.65
C ASP A 389 -13.80 27.05 31.15
N ASN A 390 -14.20 25.86 30.69
CA ASN A 390 -13.37 24.66 30.89
C ASN A 390 -13.77 23.51 29.94
N GLN A 391 -13.43 23.68 28.66
CA GLN A 391 -13.37 22.57 27.71
C GLN A 391 -12.16 21.69 28.09
N PRO A 392 -12.32 20.39 28.38
CA PRO A 392 -11.18 19.53 28.70
C PRO A 392 -10.28 19.34 27.47
N GLU A 393 -9.01 19.67 27.65
CA GLU A 393 -7.94 19.60 26.63
C GLU A 393 -7.60 18.15 26.19
N SER A 394 -8.51 17.43 25.57
CA SER A 394 -8.10 16.22 24.84
C SER A 394 -9.11 15.75 23.83
N GLY A 395 -8.93 16.29 22.63
CA GLY A 395 -8.60 15.47 21.49
C GLY A 395 -7.94 16.39 20.48
N SER A 396 -6.69 16.79 20.72
CA SER A 396 -5.97 17.51 19.67
C SER A 396 -6.03 16.68 18.39
N PRO A 397 -6.30 17.30 17.23
CA PRO A 397 -6.24 16.63 15.95
C PRO A 397 -4.99 15.76 15.87
N ILE A 398 -5.14 14.55 15.36
CA ILE A 398 -4.03 13.61 15.26
C ILE A 398 -3.06 14.17 14.22
N ALA A 399 -2.02 14.84 14.72
CA ALA A 399 -0.90 15.26 13.91
C ALA A 399 -0.22 14.03 13.30
N LEU A 400 0.14 14.13 12.01
CA LEU A 400 0.99 13.14 11.38
C LEU A 400 2.37 13.14 12.08
N MET A 401 2.94 11.95 12.31
CA MET A 401 4.23 11.80 12.99
C MET A 401 5.32 12.63 12.25
N PRO A 402 6.15 13.41 12.96
CA PRO A 402 7.08 14.37 12.36
C PRO A 402 8.15 13.75 11.44
N ASP A 403 8.63 12.54 11.75
CA ASP A 403 9.87 12.03 11.13
C ASP A 403 9.75 11.75 9.62
N ASP A 404 8.61 11.27 9.14
CA ASP A 404 8.37 11.05 7.70
C ASP A 404 7.92 12.33 6.99
N ALA A 405 7.15 13.17 7.68
CA ALA A 405 6.62 14.42 7.15
C ALA A 405 7.72 15.48 6.98
N GLU A 406 8.60 15.66 7.97
CA GLU A 406 9.71 16.61 7.92
C GLU A 406 10.74 16.23 6.85
N ARG A 407 11.03 14.93 6.67
CA ARG A 407 11.93 14.46 5.61
C ARG A 407 11.36 14.81 4.23
N ILE A 408 10.09 14.47 3.97
CA ILE A 408 9.45 14.72 2.67
C ILE A 408 9.23 16.24 2.45
N LEU A 409 8.85 17.00 3.49
CA LEU A 409 8.68 18.45 3.44
C LEU A 409 10.01 19.20 3.29
N GLY A 410 11.07 18.71 3.93
CA GLY A 410 12.43 19.20 3.82
C GLY A 410 12.99 19.01 2.41
N GLU A 411 12.85 17.80 1.86
CA GLU A 411 13.27 17.46 0.49
C GLU A 411 12.58 18.38 -0.55
N GLU A 412 11.28 18.69 -0.42
CA GLU A 412 10.63 19.60 -1.38
C GLU A 412 10.91 21.08 -1.10
N LYS A 413 11.09 21.50 0.15
CA LYS A 413 11.58 22.87 0.42
C LYS A 413 12.92 23.07 -0.28
N GLU A 414 13.77 22.06 -0.31
CA GLU A 414 15.03 22.07 -1.05
C GLU A 414 14.81 21.99 -2.57
N ASN A 415 13.97 21.08 -3.07
CA ASN A 415 13.64 21.01 -4.50
C ASN A 415 13.00 22.31 -5.02
N LYS A 416 12.19 23.00 -4.20
CA LYS A 416 11.58 24.29 -4.55
C LYS A 416 12.62 25.41 -4.58
N LYS A 417 13.67 25.36 -3.74
CA LYS A 417 14.82 26.27 -3.87
C LYS A 417 15.60 25.98 -5.16
N ILE A 418 15.83 24.72 -5.49
CA ILE A 418 16.48 24.29 -6.75
C ILE A 418 15.66 24.79 -7.94
N ARG A 419 14.33 24.60 -7.95
CA ARG A 419 13.42 25.10 -8.99
C ARG A 419 13.37 26.63 -9.09
N ARG A 420 13.64 27.37 -8.00
CA ARG A 420 13.74 28.84 -8.03
C ARG A 420 15.09 29.34 -8.55
N GLN A 421 16.13 28.53 -8.49
CA GLN A 421 17.46 28.85 -9.03
C GLN A 421 17.55 28.63 -10.55
N VAL A 422 16.73 27.73 -11.10
CA VAL A 422 16.59 27.55 -12.55
C VAL A 422 15.49 28.49 -13.04
N GLY A 423 15.87 29.58 -13.72
CA GLY A 423 14.96 30.66 -14.12
C GLY A 423 13.76 30.25 -15.00
N PRO A 424 12.80 31.18 -15.24
CA PRO A 424 11.43 30.91 -15.68
C PRO A 424 11.27 30.56 -17.18
N GLY A 425 12.23 29.87 -17.78
CA GLY A 425 12.33 29.76 -19.24
C GLY A 425 11.71 28.52 -19.89
N TRP A 426 11.51 27.41 -19.17
CA TRP A 426 11.08 26.16 -19.79
C TRP A 426 10.30 25.31 -18.80
N TYR A 427 8.96 25.38 -18.81
CA TYR A 427 8.04 24.27 -18.54
C TYR A 427 6.61 24.74 -18.79
N GLN A 428 5.86 24.00 -19.61
CA GLN A 428 4.42 24.18 -19.84
C GLN A 428 3.63 23.81 -18.59
N ASP A 429 2.58 24.60 -18.29
CA ASP A 429 1.57 24.23 -17.30
C ASP A 429 0.98 22.86 -17.65
N VAL A 430 0.96 21.95 -16.69
CA VAL A 430 0.18 20.71 -16.79
C VAL A 430 -1.27 21.10 -16.50
N ASP A 431 -2.16 20.82 -17.47
CA ASP A 431 -3.58 21.17 -17.41
C ASP A 431 -4.23 20.71 -16.09
N LYS A 432 -5.09 21.59 -15.57
CA LYS A 432 -5.75 21.53 -14.26
C LYS A 432 -6.92 20.53 -14.17
N ASP A 433 -6.90 19.48 -14.97
CA ASP A 433 -7.93 18.44 -14.91
C ASP A 433 -7.29 17.10 -14.50
N TRP A 434 -7.08 16.95 -13.19
CA TRP A 434 -7.00 15.66 -12.50
C TRP A 434 -7.53 15.79 -11.06
#